data_AF-A0A6L7WE65-F1
#
_entry.id   AF-A0A6L7WE65-F1
#
_cell.length_a   1.000
_cell.length_b   1.000
_cell.length_c   1.000
_cell.angle_alpha   90.00
_cell.angle_beta   90.00
_cell.angle_gamma   90.00
#
_symmetry.space_group_name_H-M   'P 1'
#
loop_
_entity.id
_entity.type
_entity.pdbx_description
1 polymer ?
#
loop_
_entity_poly.entity_id
_entity_poly.type
_entity_poly.pdbx_seq_one_letter_code
_entity_poly.pdbx_strand_id
1 'polypeptide(L)'
;AALPSAAAPRAAPVGGGGGRAAGGGRPRPRPPPDGDVLFDVSFRDAEFEVVETRGLATHVLTLGAAAEALLMLGLCQRAMELASEYSKGRIAFGQPIGSFQAISHKCANMAVDIEVGRYLCYKAAWLHGTGEPYEMAARYAKAFMGEATARITRDAIQVHGGVGYIDDHFVLFPYRLGTAAAGMYGAAHEHRRAVADAVLA
;
A
#
# COMPACT_ATOMS: atom_id res chain seq x y z
N ALA A 1 -12.89 22.81 14.19
CA ALA A 1 -12.63 23.75 13.09
C ALA A 1 -12.47 22.94 11.81
N ALA A 2 -13.41 23.08 10.86
CA ALA A 2 -13.38 22.34 9.61
C ALA A 2 -12.27 22.90 8.71
N LEU A 3 -11.36 22.03 8.26
CA LEU A 3 -10.38 22.40 7.23
C LEU A 3 -11.15 22.78 5.94
N PRO A 4 -10.73 23.83 5.21
CA PRO A 4 -11.42 24.28 4.02
C PRO A 4 -11.40 23.18 2.96
N SER A 5 -12.59 22.72 2.58
CA SER A 5 -12.84 21.77 1.49
C SER A 5 -12.37 22.38 0.17
N ALA A 6 -11.30 21.82 -0.40
CA ALA A 6 -10.90 22.10 -1.77
C ALA A 6 -11.75 21.21 -2.68
N ALA A 7 -12.87 21.75 -3.17
CA ALA A 7 -13.65 21.11 -4.22
C ALA A 7 -12.75 20.68 -5.39
N ALA A 8 -12.91 19.45 -5.86
CA ALA A 8 -12.18 18.94 -7.02
C ALA A 8 -12.42 19.88 -8.22
N PRO A 9 -11.35 20.47 -8.80
CA PRO A 9 -11.52 21.40 -9.90
C PRO A 9 -12.02 20.65 -11.14
N ARG A 10 -13.15 21.11 -11.70
CA ARG A 10 -13.54 20.74 -13.07
C ARG A 10 -12.52 21.37 -14.02
N ALA A 11 -11.63 20.55 -14.58
CA ALA A 11 -10.66 20.98 -15.56
C ALA A 11 -11.34 21.25 -16.90
N ALA A 12 -11.35 22.51 -17.33
CA ALA A 12 -11.48 22.87 -18.74
C ALA A 12 -10.06 22.89 -19.34
N PRO A 13 -9.84 22.38 -20.56
CA PRO A 13 -8.52 22.43 -21.18
C PRO A 13 -8.20 23.89 -21.54
N VAL A 14 -7.22 24.48 -20.88
CA VAL A 14 -6.62 25.76 -21.27
C VAL A 14 -5.32 25.40 -21.99
N GLY A 15 -5.19 25.83 -23.25
CA GLY A 15 -4.13 25.39 -24.16
C GLY A 15 -2.72 25.52 -23.56
N GLY A 16 -2.01 24.39 -23.47
CA GLY A 16 -0.65 24.31 -22.96
C GLY A 16 0.38 24.56 -24.06
N GLY A 17 1.34 25.45 -23.79
CA GLY A 17 2.53 25.59 -24.62
C GLY A 17 3.43 24.34 -24.48
N GLY A 18 3.78 23.72 -25.60
CA GLY A 18 4.70 22.59 -25.66
C GLY A 18 6.17 23.03 -25.76
N GLY A 19 7.07 22.24 -25.16
CA GLY A 19 8.51 22.47 -25.20
C GLY A 19 9.31 21.16 -25.26
N ARG A 20 10.63 21.28 -25.49
CA ARG A 20 11.61 20.17 -25.39
C ARG A 20 12.46 20.36 -24.12
N ALA A 21 12.54 19.35 -23.24
CA ALA A 21 13.64 19.22 -22.26
C ALA A 21 14.90 18.64 -22.99
N ALA A 22 15.99 18.06 -22.43
CA ALA A 22 17.16 17.55 -23.26
C ALA A 22 17.82 16.17 -22.91
N GLY A 23 18.21 15.19 -23.85
CA GLY A 23 17.97 13.69 -24.33
C GLY A 23 18.14 12.26 -23.62
N GLY A 24 17.11 11.36 -23.54
CA GLY A 24 16.87 10.14 -22.68
C GLY A 24 17.65 8.83 -22.92
N GLY A 25 18.18 8.18 -21.87
CA GLY A 25 18.89 6.88 -21.96
C GLY A 25 17.98 5.64 -21.99
N ARG A 26 18.46 4.50 -22.53
CA ARG A 26 17.71 3.21 -22.57
C ARG A 26 17.23 2.83 -21.15
N PRO A 27 15.94 2.46 -20.98
CA PRO A 27 15.42 1.98 -19.70
C PRO A 27 16.26 0.80 -19.21
N ARG A 28 16.77 0.90 -17.98
CA ARG A 28 17.53 -0.21 -17.37
C ARG A 28 16.60 -1.00 -16.46
N PRO A 29 16.42 -2.32 -16.70
CA PRO A 29 15.58 -3.12 -15.83
C PRO A 29 16.22 -3.18 -14.44
N ARG A 30 15.39 -2.98 -13.42
CA ARG A 30 15.73 -3.11 -12.02
C ARG A 30 14.78 -4.15 -11.43
N PRO A 31 15.27 -5.33 -11.02
CA PRO A 31 14.43 -6.33 -10.39
C PRO A 31 14.05 -5.84 -8.98
N PRO A 32 12.77 -5.58 -8.71
CA PRO A 32 12.24 -5.29 -7.40
C PRO A 32 12.00 -6.58 -6.59
N PRO A 33 11.78 -6.48 -5.26
CA PRO A 33 11.60 -7.65 -4.39
C PRO A 33 10.40 -8.54 -4.73
N ASP A 34 9.43 -7.99 -5.45
CA ASP A 34 8.13 -8.57 -5.82
C ASP A 34 8.12 -9.26 -7.20
N GLY A 35 9.22 -9.19 -7.95
CA GLY A 35 9.38 -9.90 -9.23
C GLY A 35 8.85 -9.16 -10.45
N ASP A 36 8.32 -7.95 -10.27
CA ASP A 36 7.95 -7.06 -11.37
C ASP A 36 9.18 -6.55 -12.15
N VAL A 37 8.97 -5.81 -13.24
CA VAL A 37 10.08 -5.17 -13.97
C VAL A 37 9.97 -3.67 -13.80
N LEU A 38 10.73 -3.13 -12.85
CA LEU A 38 10.92 -1.68 -12.77
C LEU A 38 11.98 -1.25 -13.78
N PHE A 39 11.88 0.00 -14.24
CA PHE A 39 12.86 0.58 -15.12
C PHE A 39 13.38 1.89 -14.56
N ASP A 40 14.69 2.04 -14.52
CA ASP A 40 15.30 3.35 -14.37
C ASP A 40 15.13 4.10 -15.69
N VAL A 41 14.25 5.11 -15.69
CA VAL A 41 13.97 5.96 -16.85
C VAL A 41 14.63 7.31 -16.65
N SER A 42 15.45 7.72 -17.62
CA SER A 42 15.99 9.08 -17.66
C SER A 42 15.30 9.84 -18.77
N PHE A 43 14.55 10.87 -18.40
CA PHE A 43 14.04 11.80 -19.38
C PHE A 43 15.15 12.75 -19.72
N ARG A 44 15.48 12.75 -20.98
CA ARG A 44 16.20 13.84 -21.54
C ARG A 44 15.58 14.10 -22.97
N ASP A 45 15.41 15.32 -23.49
CA ASP A 45 14.97 15.75 -24.86
C ASP A 45 13.55 15.33 -25.14
N ALA A 46 12.85 14.96 -24.06
CA ALA A 46 11.47 14.59 -24.10
C ALA A 46 10.65 15.86 -24.41
N GLU A 47 9.87 15.74 -25.48
CA GLU A 47 8.77 16.64 -25.74
C GLU A 47 7.77 16.49 -24.59
N PHE A 48 7.33 17.62 -24.04
CA PHE A 48 6.36 17.65 -22.96
C PHE A 48 5.28 18.68 -23.27
N GLU A 49 4.09 18.40 -22.74
CA GLU A 49 2.98 19.33 -22.70
C GLU A 49 2.75 19.73 -21.23
N VAL A 50 2.66 21.04 -20.97
CA VAL A 50 2.34 21.52 -19.62
C VAL A 50 0.85 21.35 -19.40
N VAL A 51 0.51 20.48 -18.45
CA VAL A 51 -0.86 20.34 -17.94
C VAL A 51 -0.99 21.21 -16.69
N GLU A 52 -1.43 22.46 -16.86
CA GLU A 52 -1.70 23.35 -15.72
C GLU A 52 -2.99 22.93 -15.02
N THR A 53 -2.86 22.02 -14.06
CA THR A 53 -3.93 21.68 -13.13
C THR A 53 -3.41 21.86 -11.71
N ARG A 54 -3.91 22.88 -11.02
CA ARG A 54 -3.50 23.18 -9.64
C ARG A 54 -3.70 21.94 -8.76
N GLY A 55 -2.62 21.51 -8.12
CA GLY A 55 -2.67 20.36 -7.19
C GLY A 55 -2.75 18.99 -7.86
N LEU A 56 -2.59 18.88 -9.18
CA LEU A 56 -2.65 17.60 -9.90
C LEU A 56 -1.67 16.57 -9.33
N ALA A 57 -0.42 16.96 -9.09
CA ALA A 57 0.59 16.07 -8.51
C ALA A 57 0.15 15.53 -7.14
N THR A 58 -0.30 16.41 -6.24
CA THR A 58 -0.82 16.03 -4.92
C THR A 58 -2.01 15.09 -5.03
N HIS A 59 -2.94 15.38 -5.95
CA HIS A 59 -4.13 14.55 -6.17
C HIS A 59 -3.74 13.15 -6.65
N VAL A 60 -2.90 13.04 -7.68
CA VAL A 60 -2.44 11.74 -8.23
C VAL A 60 -1.67 10.93 -7.19
N LEU A 61 -0.77 11.57 -6.43
CA LEU A 61 -0.01 10.88 -5.37
C LEU A 61 -0.91 10.39 -4.24
N THR A 62 -1.94 11.17 -3.88
CA THR A 62 -2.89 10.80 -2.82
C THR A 62 -3.81 9.67 -3.27
N LEU A 63 -4.27 9.71 -4.53
CA LEU A 63 -5.04 8.63 -5.13
C LEU A 63 -4.23 7.34 -5.20
N GLY A 64 -2.97 7.44 -5.65
CA GLY A 64 -2.03 6.32 -5.66
C GLY A 64 -1.81 5.73 -4.27
N ALA A 65 -1.62 6.57 -3.25
CA ALA A 65 -1.48 6.12 -1.87
C ALA A 65 -2.72 5.37 -1.34
N ALA A 66 -3.93 5.83 -1.69
CA ALA A 66 -5.18 5.17 -1.33
C ALA A 66 -5.33 3.81 -2.05
N ALA A 67 -5.02 3.75 -3.35
CA ALA A 67 -5.04 2.52 -4.12
C ALA A 67 -4.02 1.50 -3.60
N GLU A 68 -2.81 1.95 -3.28
CA GLU A 68 -1.76 1.11 -2.71
C GLU A 68 -2.15 0.54 -1.35
N ALA A 69 -2.84 1.32 -0.52
CA ALA A 69 -3.37 0.86 0.75
C ALA A 69 -4.43 -0.26 0.59
N LEU A 70 -5.27 -0.18 -0.44
CA LEU A 70 -6.23 -1.23 -0.79
C LEU A 70 -5.53 -2.51 -1.30
N LEU A 71 -4.49 -2.37 -2.14
CA LEU A 71 -3.67 -3.50 -2.58
C LEU A 71 -3.05 -4.21 -1.37
N MET A 72 -2.39 -3.46 -0.50
CA MET A 72 -1.78 -3.97 0.73
C MET A 72 -2.81 -4.69 1.63
N LEU A 73 -4.05 -4.17 1.72
CA LEU A 73 -5.13 -4.80 2.47
C LEU A 73 -5.49 -6.18 1.89
N GLY A 74 -5.58 -6.31 0.57
CA GLY A 74 -5.81 -7.60 -0.09
C GLY A 74 -4.68 -8.61 0.16
N LEU A 75 -3.43 -8.15 0.10
CA LEU A 75 -2.26 -8.99 0.41
C LEU A 75 -2.29 -9.50 1.85
N CYS A 76 -2.65 -8.62 2.80
CA CYS A 76 -2.77 -8.98 4.21
C CYS A 76 -3.85 -10.01 4.45
N GLN A 77 -5.02 -9.85 3.81
CA GLN A 77 -6.11 -10.83 3.87
C GLN A 77 -5.62 -12.20 3.38
N ARG A 78 -4.99 -12.23 2.21
CA ARG A 78 -4.47 -13.48 1.65
C ARG A 78 -3.42 -14.14 2.55
N ALA A 79 -2.51 -13.36 3.12
CA ALA A 79 -1.48 -13.86 4.03
C ALA A 79 -2.10 -14.50 5.29
N MET A 80 -3.10 -13.84 5.89
CA MET A 80 -3.80 -14.33 7.07
C MET A 80 -4.62 -15.60 6.77
N GLU A 81 -5.30 -15.66 5.62
CA GLU A 81 -6.04 -16.85 5.17
C GLU A 81 -5.11 -18.06 5.02
N LEU A 82 -3.99 -17.90 4.33
CA LEU A 82 -2.98 -18.95 4.16
C LEU A 82 -2.45 -19.44 5.51
N ALA A 83 -2.13 -18.52 6.42
CA ALA A 83 -1.65 -18.86 7.76
C ALA A 83 -2.71 -19.59 8.59
N SER A 84 -3.95 -19.14 8.54
CA SER A 84 -5.08 -19.76 9.24
C SER A 84 -5.35 -21.16 8.71
N GLU A 85 -5.40 -21.34 7.38
CA GLU A 85 -5.57 -22.63 6.72
C GLU A 85 -4.45 -23.61 7.10
N TYR A 86 -3.19 -23.18 6.96
CA TYR A 86 -2.02 -23.99 7.34
C TYR A 86 -2.08 -24.40 8.82
N SER A 87 -2.43 -23.47 9.71
CA SER A 87 -2.47 -23.72 11.16
C SER A 87 -3.50 -24.76 11.58
N LYS A 88 -4.60 -24.89 10.83
CA LYS A 88 -5.66 -25.88 11.07
C LYS A 88 -5.27 -27.27 10.58
N GLY A 89 -4.53 -27.36 9.47
CA GLY A 89 -4.14 -28.64 8.87
C GLY A 89 -2.85 -29.23 9.43
N ARG A 90 -1.91 -28.39 9.89
CA ARG A 90 -0.59 -28.85 10.35
C ARG A 90 -0.65 -29.44 11.75
N ILE A 91 -0.32 -30.72 11.88
CA ILE A 91 -0.19 -31.41 13.17
C ILE A 91 1.26 -31.32 13.69
N ALA A 92 1.42 -30.90 14.94
CA ALA A 92 2.67 -31.00 15.69
C ALA A 92 2.35 -31.25 17.18
N PHE A 93 3.22 -31.99 17.87
CA PHE A 93 3.00 -32.36 19.28
C PHE A 93 1.61 -32.96 19.55
N GLY A 94 1.09 -33.75 18.60
CA GLY A 94 -0.18 -34.46 18.72
C GLY A 94 -1.46 -33.66 18.45
N GLN A 95 -1.39 -32.40 18.04
CA GLN A 95 -2.57 -31.57 17.74
C GLN A 95 -2.32 -30.56 16.61
N PRO A 96 -3.37 -29.96 16.01
CA PRO A 96 -3.21 -28.85 15.08
C PRO A 96 -2.44 -27.67 15.70
N ILE A 97 -1.49 -27.08 14.99
CA ILE A 97 -0.68 -25.99 15.55
C ILE A 97 -1.51 -24.75 15.91
N GLY A 98 -2.68 -24.58 15.29
CA GLY A 98 -3.62 -23.51 15.60
C GLY A 98 -4.21 -23.56 17.01
N SER A 99 -4.13 -24.70 17.73
CA SER A 99 -4.59 -24.79 19.13
C SER A 99 -3.60 -24.19 20.13
N PHE A 100 -2.33 -23.99 19.74
CA PHE A 100 -1.35 -23.33 20.60
C PHE A 100 -1.61 -21.82 20.64
N GLN A 101 -1.66 -21.23 21.85
CA GLN A 101 -1.93 -19.80 22.05
C GLN A 101 -1.00 -18.88 21.25
N ALA A 102 0.27 -19.25 21.10
CA ALA A 102 1.23 -18.47 20.33
C ALA A 102 0.83 -18.32 18.85
N ILE A 103 0.16 -19.32 18.27
CA ILE A 103 -0.33 -19.29 16.88
C ILE A 103 -1.70 -18.64 16.81
N SER A 104 -2.62 -19.00 17.71
CA SER A 104 -3.97 -18.42 17.69
C SER A 104 -3.95 -16.91 17.95
N HIS A 105 -3.09 -16.41 18.85
CA HIS A 105 -2.93 -14.97 19.08
C HIS A 105 -2.39 -14.25 17.84
N LYS A 106 -1.45 -14.84 17.09
CA LYS A 106 -0.97 -14.26 15.82
C LYS A 106 -2.11 -14.15 14.81
N CYS A 107 -2.87 -15.24 14.60
CA CYS A 107 -4.01 -15.23 13.70
C CYS A 107 -5.08 -14.19 14.12
N ALA A 108 -5.37 -14.09 15.42
CA ALA A 108 -6.30 -13.10 15.95
C ALA A 108 -5.80 -11.66 15.71
N ASN A 109 -4.55 -11.36 16.04
CA ASN A 109 -3.97 -10.03 15.83
C ASN A 109 -3.95 -9.63 14.35
N MET A 110 -3.59 -10.56 13.45
CA MET A 110 -3.67 -10.33 12.01
C MET A 110 -5.09 -9.98 11.57
N ALA A 111 -6.10 -10.71 12.05
CA ALA A 111 -7.50 -10.45 11.73
C ALA A 111 -7.97 -9.08 12.23
N VAL A 112 -7.57 -8.67 13.45
CA VAL A 112 -7.89 -7.33 13.98
C VAL A 112 -7.24 -6.24 13.14
N ASP A 113 -5.96 -6.35 12.82
CA ASP A 113 -5.26 -5.37 12.00
C ASP A 113 -5.90 -5.26 10.59
N ILE A 114 -6.34 -6.38 10.01
CA ILE A 114 -7.06 -6.38 8.73
C ILE A 114 -8.37 -5.59 8.80
N GLU A 115 -9.16 -5.76 9.87
CA GLU A 115 -10.44 -5.04 9.99
C GLU A 115 -10.24 -3.54 10.24
N VAL A 116 -9.21 -3.15 11.00
CA VAL A 116 -8.81 -1.75 11.13
C VAL A 116 -8.39 -1.18 9.78
N GLY A 117 -7.55 -1.91 9.05
CA GLY A 117 -7.10 -1.53 7.71
C GLY A 117 -8.26 -1.41 6.73
N ARG A 118 -9.20 -2.36 6.75
CA ARG A 118 -10.40 -2.36 5.92
C ARG A 118 -11.22 -1.11 6.13
N TYR A 119 -11.48 -0.73 7.38
CA TYR A 119 -12.21 0.50 7.68
C TYR A 119 -11.52 1.73 7.10
N LEU A 120 -10.21 1.88 7.34
CA LEU A 120 -9.45 3.05 6.87
C LEU A 120 -9.42 3.14 5.34
N CYS A 121 -9.10 2.03 4.66
CA CYS A 121 -9.04 1.98 3.20
C CYS A 121 -10.41 2.23 2.57
N TYR A 122 -11.47 1.58 3.08
CA TYR A 122 -12.81 1.71 2.51
C TYR A 122 -13.39 3.10 2.77
N LYS A 123 -13.09 3.70 3.93
CA LYS A 123 -13.45 5.09 4.21
C LYS A 123 -12.80 6.03 3.19
N ALA A 124 -11.51 5.88 2.92
CA ALA A 124 -10.81 6.71 1.92
C ALA A 124 -11.43 6.54 0.52
N ALA A 125 -11.70 5.30 0.11
CA ALA A 125 -12.33 4.99 -1.17
C ALA A 125 -13.76 5.55 -1.27
N TRP A 126 -14.55 5.44 -0.21
CA TRP A 126 -15.92 5.95 -0.16
C TRP A 126 -15.96 7.48 -0.23
N LEU A 127 -15.10 8.18 0.53
CA LEU A 127 -14.98 9.63 0.47
C LEU A 127 -14.60 10.09 -0.94
N HIS A 128 -13.60 9.44 -1.55
CA HIS A 128 -13.25 9.74 -2.93
C HIS A 128 -14.44 9.49 -3.89
N GLY A 129 -15.09 8.34 -3.81
CA GLY A 129 -16.18 7.96 -4.70
C GLY A 129 -17.42 8.86 -4.58
N THR A 130 -17.58 9.53 -3.44
CA THR A 130 -18.69 10.48 -3.18
C THR A 130 -18.30 11.94 -3.42
N GLY A 131 -17.04 12.22 -3.78
CA GLY A 131 -16.54 13.58 -4.00
C GLY A 131 -16.27 14.36 -2.71
N GLU A 132 -16.25 13.69 -1.56
CA GLU A 132 -15.92 14.27 -0.27
C GLU A 132 -14.39 14.37 -0.09
N PRO A 133 -13.89 15.30 0.76
CA PRO A 133 -12.47 15.38 1.09
C PRO A 133 -11.95 14.05 1.66
N TYR A 134 -10.98 13.45 0.96
CA TYR A 134 -10.50 12.10 1.25
C TYR A 134 -9.00 12.04 1.56
N GLU A 135 -8.27 13.14 1.37
CA GLU A 135 -6.80 13.17 1.39
C GLU A 135 -6.24 12.72 2.73
N MET A 136 -6.86 13.16 3.83
CA MET A 136 -6.45 12.74 5.15
C MET A 136 -6.80 11.27 5.43
N ALA A 137 -7.95 10.79 4.93
CA ALA A 137 -8.32 9.39 5.04
C ALA A 137 -7.35 8.47 4.26
N ALA A 138 -6.91 8.89 3.07
CA ALA A 138 -5.88 8.21 2.30
C ALA A 138 -4.54 8.13 3.06
N ARG A 139 -4.12 9.24 3.69
CA ARG A 139 -2.91 9.26 4.53
C ARG A 139 -3.02 8.32 5.73
N TYR A 140 -4.15 8.30 6.44
CA TYR A 140 -4.38 7.35 7.53
C TYR A 140 -4.31 5.90 7.05
N ALA A 141 -4.97 5.58 5.94
CA ALA A 141 -4.97 4.25 5.36
C ALA A 141 -3.55 3.81 4.98
N LYS A 142 -2.81 4.65 4.24
CA LYS A 142 -1.45 4.35 3.79
C LYS A 142 -0.46 4.24 4.96
N ALA A 143 -0.56 5.13 5.96
CA ALA A 143 0.27 5.09 7.16
C ALA A 143 0.05 3.82 7.99
N PHE A 144 -1.21 3.41 8.18
CA PHE A 144 -1.53 2.20 8.94
C PHE A 144 -1.14 0.94 8.16
N MET A 145 -1.59 0.83 6.91
CA MET A 145 -1.36 -0.37 6.09
C MET A 145 0.13 -0.61 5.82
N GLY A 146 0.91 0.44 5.56
CA GLY A 146 2.35 0.28 5.33
C GLY A 146 3.09 -0.42 6.49
N GLU A 147 2.65 -0.21 7.74
CA GLU A 147 3.23 -0.92 8.89
C GLU A 147 2.53 -2.24 9.21
N ALA A 148 1.19 -2.28 9.09
CA ALA A 148 0.40 -3.47 9.35
C ALA A 148 0.79 -4.60 8.39
N THR A 149 1.00 -4.31 7.11
CA THR A 149 1.42 -5.29 6.11
C THR A 149 2.72 -5.99 6.50
N ALA A 150 3.70 -5.24 6.99
CA ALA A 150 4.95 -5.82 7.44
C ALA A 150 4.76 -6.74 8.66
N ARG A 151 3.90 -6.37 9.61
CA ARG A 151 3.58 -7.23 10.77
C ARG A 151 2.83 -8.49 10.36
N ILE A 152 1.74 -8.33 9.61
CA ILE A 152 0.84 -9.43 9.20
C ILE A 152 1.59 -10.45 8.37
N THR A 153 2.31 -10.01 7.34
CA THR A 153 3.02 -10.94 6.45
C THR A 153 4.15 -11.68 7.16
N ARG A 154 4.87 -11.04 8.09
CA ARG A 154 5.88 -11.73 8.92
C ARG A 154 5.25 -12.76 9.84
N ASP A 155 4.13 -12.43 10.49
CA ASP A 155 3.41 -13.39 11.33
C ASP A 155 2.86 -14.56 10.52
N ALA A 156 2.35 -14.31 9.31
CA ALA A 156 1.91 -15.36 8.40
C ALA A 156 3.07 -16.30 8.01
N ILE A 157 4.24 -15.77 7.66
CA ILE A 157 5.45 -16.58 7.39
C ILE A 157 5.83 -17.38 8.64
N GLN A 158 5.82 -16.76 9.82
CA GLN A 158 6.20 -17.42 11.07
C GLN A 158 5.27 -18.58 11.43
N VAL A 159 3.96 -18.48 11.13
CA VAL A 159 2.99 -19.58 11.31
C VAL A 159 3.33 -20.79 10.44
N HIS A 160 3.88 -20.56 9.24
CA HIS A 160 4.35 -21.63 8.36
C HIS A 160 5.72 -22.19 8.79
N GLY A 161 6.47 -21.48 9.63
CA GLY A 161 7.81 -21.88 10.05
C GLY A 161 8.78 -21.92 8.87
N GLY A 162 9.69 -22.91 8.84
CA GLY A 162 10.72 -23.01 7.81
C GLY A 162 10.18 -23.10 6.38
N VAL A 163 9.02 -23.73 6.17
CA VAL A 163 8.42 -23.83 4.82
C VAL A 163 7.89 -22.48 4.32
N GLY A 164 7.64 -21.51 5.21
CA GLY A 164 7.23 -20.16 4.82
C GLY A 164 8.31 -19.34 4.13
N TYR A 165 9.57 -19.81 4.14
CA TYR A 165 10.70 -19.19 3.44
C TYR A 165 11.05 -19.86 2.11
N ILE A 166 10.32 -20.91 1.72
CA ILE A 166 10.56 -21.65 0.48
C ILE A 166 9.62 -21.09 -0.59
N ASP A 167 10.16 -20.82 -1.79
CA ASP A 167 9.41 -20.19 -2.89
C ASP A 167 8.18 -21.00 -3.35
N ASP A 168 8.17 -22.32 -3.13
CA ASP A 168 7.04 -23.20 -3.43
C ASP A 168 5.81 -22.92 -2.54
N HIS A 169 5.97 -22.19 -1.43
CA HIS A 169 4.87 -21.76 -0.58
C HIS A 169 4.48 -20.31 -0.89
N PHE A 170 3.22 -20.13 -1.29
CA PHE A 170 2.69 -18.84 -1.71
C PHE A 170 2.66 -17.77 -0.60
N VAL A 171 2.91 -18.12 0.68
CA VAL A 171 2.92 -17.17 1.80
C VAL A 171 4.00 -16.08 1.67
N LEU A 172 5.08 -16.37 0.94
CA LEU A 172 6.16 -15.39 0.73
C LEU A 172 5.78 -14.31 -0.30
N PHE A 173 4.81 -14.58 -1.17
CA PHE A 173 4.36 -13.64 -2.20
C PHE A 173 3.75 -12.36 -1.60
N PRO A 174 2.76 -12.42 -0.67
CA PRO A 174 2.23 -11.23 0.00
C PRO A 174 3.28 -10.41 0.74
N TYR A 175 4.31 -11.05 1.30
CA TYR A 175 5.43 -10.35 1.97
C TYR A 175 6.27 -9.55 0.97
N ARG A 176 6.66 -10.16 -0.15
CA ARG A 176 7.49 -9.53 -1.17
C ARG A 176 6.78 -8.34 -1.81
N LEU A 177 5.55 -8.57 -2.29
CA LEU A 177 4.74 -7.51 -2.90
C LEU A 177 4.34 -6.44 -1.89
N GLY A 178 3.99 -6.82 -0.65
CA GLY A 178 3.70 -5.87 0.42
C GLY A 178 4.89 -4.96 0.77
N THR A 179 6.12 -5.49 0.69
CA THR A 179 7.35 -4.71 0.92
C THR A 179 7.58 -3.69 -0.19
N ALA A 180 7.37 -4.07 -1.46
CA ALA A 180 7.45 -3.14 -2.58
C ALA A 180 6.37 -2.06 -2.48
N ALA A 181 5.12 -2.48 -2.24
CA ALA A 181 3.96 -1.61 -2.06
C ALA A 181 4.16 -0.57 -0.94
N ALA A 182 4.83 -0.94 0.15
CA ALA A 182 5.08 -0.04 1.28
C ALA A 182 5.87 1.22 0.90
N GLY A 183 6.74 1.16 -0.11
CA GLY A 183 7.53 2.29 -0.60
C GLY A 183 6.84 3.12 -1.69
N MET A 184 5.84 2.56 -2.38
CA MET A 184 5.13 3.25 -3.45
C MET A 184 4.20 4.33 -2.89
N TYR A 185 4.18 5.49 -3.57
CA TYR A 185 3.35 6.66 -3.22
C TYR A 185 3.58 7.19 -1.79
N GLY A 186 4.83 7.11 -1.33
CA GLY A 186 5.27 7.61 -0.01
C GLY A 186 5.16 6.55 1.08
N ALA A 187 6.20 6.47 1.92
CA ALA A 187 6.29 5.46 2.98
C ALA A 187 5.42 5.82 4.20
N ALA A 188 5.12 4.84 5.05
CA ALA A 188 4.23 5.00 6.20
C ALA A 188 4.62 6.19 7.12
N HIS A 189 5.92 6.40 7.34
CA HIS A 189 6.43 7.48 8.19
C HIS A 189 6.20 8.88 7.59
N GLU A 190 6.22 9.01 6.26
CA GLU A 190 5.93 10.27 5.55
C GLU A 190 4.45 10.63 5.71
N HIS A 191 3.57 9.64 5.54
CA HIS A 191 2.13 9.83 5.75
C HIS A 191 1.80 10.14 7.21
N ARG A 192 2.49 9.53 8.19
CA ARG A 192 2.36 9.90 9.60
C ARG A 192 2.82 11.31 9.90
N ARG A 193 3.92 11.74 9.28
CA ARG A 193 4.39 13.11 9.44
C ARG A 193 3.35 14.10 8.92
N ALA A 194 2.82 13.86 7.73
CA ALA A 194 1.76 14.69 7.17
C ALA A 194 0.47 14.71 8.03
N VAL A 195 0.17 13.61 8.72
CA VAL A 195 -0.92 13.55 9.71
C VAL A 195 -0.57 14.37 10.95
N ALA A 196 0.64 14.22 11.49
CA ALA A 196 1.09 14.96 12.67
C ALA A 196 1.07 16.47 12.41
N ASP A 197 1.59 16.90 11.26
CA ASP A 197 1.59 18.30 10.83
C ASP A 197 0.15 18.86 10.76
N ALA A 198 -0.83 18.05 10.34
CA ALA A 198 -2.23 18.48 10.26
C ALA A 198 -2.97 18.49 11.61
N VAL A 199 -2.54 17.67 12.57
CA VAL A 199 -3.15 17.60 13.92
C VAL A 199 -2.56 18.65 14.87
N LEU A 200 -1.30 19.02 14.67
CA LEU A 200 -0.55 19.95 15.53
C LEU A 200 -0.52 21.40 15.02
N ALA A 201 -1.10 21.66 13.84
CA ALA A 201 -1.28 23.00 13.28
C ALA A 201 -2.47 23.73 13.93
#